data_AF-A0A7S1HG81-F1
#
_entry.id   AF-A0A7S1HG81-F1
#
_cell.length_a   1.000
_cell.length_b   1.000
_cell.length_c   1.000
_cell.angle_alpha   90.00
_cell.angle_beta   90.00
_cell.angle_gamma   90.00
#
_symmetry.space_group_name_H-M   'P 1'
#
loop_
_entity.id
_entity.type
_entity.pdbx_description
1 polymer ?
#
loop_
_entity_poly.entity_id
_entity_poly.type
_entity_poly.pdbx_seq_one_letter_code
_entity_poly.pdbx_strand_id
1 'polypeptide(L)'
;DAELVFERAGLQIRNGRAKVLGYELSGVNGGIKDLQHGRVLALDGTGRGAGADLLRFVRGSPLDEWLGHSLSTATAQGPVALKLGLSIPLDDSNQSVLKGQLQLGGVDLKLRPELPALSAARGRID
;
A
#
# COMPACT_ATOMS: atom_id res chain seq x y z
N ASP A 1 -7.09 -4.30 -13.97
CA ASP A 1 -6.57 -5.24 -14.98
C ASP A 1 -5.10 -5.49 -14.74
N ALA A 2 -4.58 -6.64 -15.13
CA ALA A 2 -3.16 -6.98 -15.03
C ALA A 2 -2.86 -8.13 -15.98
N GLU A 3 -1.61 -8.24 -16.44
CA GLU A 3 -1.13 -9.45 -17.10
C GLU A 3 -0.50 -10.38 -16.05
N LEU A 4 -0.91 -11.64 -16.08
CA LEU A 4 -0.37 -12.71 -15.25
C LEU A 4 0.42 -13.68 -16.12
N VAL A 5 1.72 -13.76 -15.89
CA VAL A 5 2.61 -14.67 -16.62
C VAL A 5 3.04 -15.78 -15.68
N PHE A 6 2.69 -17.02 -16.03
CA PHE A 6 3.19 -18.21 -15.35
C PHE A 6 4.35 -18.75 -16.17
N GLU A 7 5.54 -18.77 -15.58
CA GLU A 7 6.73 -19.26 -16.24
C GLU A 7 7.49 -20.19 -15.30
N ARG A 8 7.74 -21.42 -15.76
CA ARG A 8 8.33 -22.50 -14.93
C ARG A 8 7.48 -22.71 -13.66
N ALA A 9 8.09 -22.57 -12.49
CA ALA A 9 7.43 -22.64 -11.19
C ALA A 9 7.12 -21.24 -10.62
N GLY A 10 7.16 -20.18 -11.42
CA GLY A 10 6.95 -18.80 -10.99
C GLY A 10 5.66 -18.18 -11.51
N LEU A 11 5.22 -17.13 -10.82
CA LEU A 11 4.14 -16.23 -11.21
C LEU A 11 4.72 -14.81 -11.31
N GLN A 12 4.41 -14.11 -12.40
CA GLN A 12 4.67 -12.68 -12.55
C GLN A 12 3.36 -11.91 -12.79
N ILE A 13 3.25 -10.77 -12.14
CA ILE A 13 2.23 -9.75 -12.32
C ILE A 13 2.90 -8.58 -13.04
N ARG A 14 2.32 -8.15 -14.17
CA ARG A 14 2.84 -7.05 -14.98
C ARG A 14 1.78 -5.97 -15.17
N ASN A 15 2.20 -4.73 -14.98
CA ASN A 15 1.43 -3.51 -15.23
C ASN A 15 0.02 -3.52 -14.64
N GLY A 16 -0.11 -4.09 -13.43
CA GLY A 16 -1.38 -4.17 -12.74
C GLY A 16 -1.94 -2.79 -12.41
N ARG A 17 -3.26 -2.65 -12.58
CA ARG A 17 -4.05 -1.48 -12.22
C ARG A 17 -5.32 -1.94 -11.52
N ALA A 18 -5.74 -1.18 -10.53
CA ALA A 18 -6.98 -1.44 -9.81
C ALA A 18 -7.54 -0.13 -9.27
N LYS A 19 -8.83 -0.13 -8.95
CA LYS A 19 -9.44 0.92 -8.14
C LYS A 19 -10.10 0.24 -6.95
N VAL A 20 -9.52 0.43 -5.78
CA VAL A 20 -10.00 -0.18 -4.55
C VAL A 20 -10.53 0.93 -3.68
N LEU A 21 -11.82 0.88 -3.34
CA LEU A 21 -12.39 1.82 -2.39
C LEU A 21 -12.22 3.30 -2.83
N GLY A 22 -12.14 3.58 -4.14
CA GLY A 22 -11.92 4.93 -4.66
C GLY A 22 -10.44 5.29 -4.87
N TYR A 23 -9.52 4.58 -4.21
CA TYR A 23 -8.08 4.75 -4.38
C TYR A 23 -7.58 4.03 -5.64
N GLU A 24 -6.87 4.73 -6.50
CA GLU A 24 -6.40 4.21 -7.78
C GLU A 24 -4.99 3.66 -7.64
N LEU A 25 -4.81 2.39 -7.97
CA LEU A 25 -3.54 1.68 -8.01
C LEU A 25 -3.09 1.52 -9.47
N SER A 26 -1.79 1.69 -9.72
CA SER A 26 -1.19 1.58 -11.03
C SER A 26 0.25 1.11 -10.99
N GLY A 27 0.72 0.53 -12.08
CA GLY A 27 2.10 0.06 -12.19
C GLY A 27 2.44 -1.02 -11.17
N VAL A 28 1.44 -1.82 -10.77
CA VAL A 28 1.66 -2.94 -9.86
C VAL A 28 2.40 -4.04 -10.60
N ASN A 29 3.63 -4.29 -10.18
CA ASN A 29 4.51 -5.30 -10.77
C ASN A 29 5.04 -6.20 -9.66
N GLY A 30 5.38 -7.44 -10.00
CA GLY A 30 5.99 -8.36 -9.05
C GLY A 30 5.53 -9.79 -9.27
N GLY A 31 5.40 -10.57 -8.20
CA GLY A 31 4.95 -11.95 -8.23
C GLY A 31 5.74 -12.85 -7.29
N ILE A 32 5.75 -14.14 -7.60
CA ILE A 32 6.39 -15.19 -6.80
C ILE A 32 7.38 -15.92 -7.69
N LYS A 33 8.66 -15.95 -7.29
CA LYS A 33 9.72 -16.56 -8.10
C LYS A 33 9.65 -18.09 -8.13
N ASP A 34 9.32 -18.70 -7.00
CA ASP A 34 9.17 -20.14 -6.83
C ASP A 34 7.89 -20.41 -6.02
N LEU A 35 6.93 -21.07 -6.66
CA LEU A 35 5.64 -21.44 -6.09
C LEU A 35 5.71 -22.73 -5.26
N GLN A 36 6.82 -23.48 -5.32
CA GLN A 36 6.99 -24.76 -4.66
C GLN A 36 7.73 -24.63 -3.32
N HIS A 37 8.76 -23.79 -3.24
CA HIS A 37 9.59 -23.66 -2.03
C HIS A 37 9.84 -22.19 -1.66
N GLY A 38 9.72 -21.85 -0.36
CA GLY A 38 10.05 -20.51 0.14
C GLY A 38 9.27 -19.42 -0.56
N ARG A 39 7.95 -19.58 -0.64
CA ARG A 39 7.04 -18.75 -1.43
C ARG A 39 7.05 -17.32 -0.89
N VAL A 40 7.63 -16.38 -1.63
CA VAL A 40 7.60 -14.96 -1.30
C VAL A 40 6.90 -14.19 -2.42
N LEU A 41 5.82 -13.50 -2.07
CA LEU A 41 5.17 -12.53 -2.93
C LEU A 41 5.88 -11.18 -2.79
N ALA A 42 6.59 -10.78 -3.83
CA ALA A 42 7.18 -9.45 -3.94
C ALA A 42 6.32 -8.58 -4.85
N LEU A 43 5.97 -7.37 -4.41
CA LEU A 43 5.14 -6.44 -5.18
C LEU A 43 5.70 -5.02 -5.06
N ASP A 44 5.71 -4.29 -6.16
CA ASP A 44 5.96 -2.86 -6.21
C ASP A 44 4.82 -2.19 -6.96
N GLY A 45 4.41 -1.00 -6.52
CA GLY A 45 3.35 -0.26 -7.20
C GLY A 45 3.22 1.18 -6.73
N THR A 46 2.36 1.92 -7.42
CA THR A 46 1.98 3.27 -7.04
C THR A 46 0.47 3.39 -6.90
N GLY A 47 0.03 4.35 -6.10
CA GLY A 47 -1.36 4.70 -5.99
C GLY A 47 -1.56 6.19 -5.76
N ARG A 48 -2.76 6.66 -6.07
CA ARG A 48 -3.16 8.06 -5.92
C ARG A 48 -4.66 8.18 -5.70
N GLY A 49 -5.06 9.20 -4.96
CA GLY A 49 -6.47 9.45 -4.63
C GLY A 49 -6.62 10.36 -3.43
N ALA A 50 -7.82 10.36 -2.83
CA ALA A 50 -8.07 11.06 -1.59
C ALA A 50 -7.43 10.33 -0.40
N GLY A 51 -6.93 11.07 0.59
CA GLY A 51 -6.37 10.51 1.83
C GLY A 51 -7.35 9.60 2.57
N ALA A 52 -8.64 9.92 2.54
CA ALA A 52 -9.69 9.11 3.16
C ALA A 52 -9.83 7.74 2.49
N ASP A 53 -9.64 7.67 1.18
CA ASP A 53 -9.69 6.43 0.40
C ASP A 53 -8.46 5.57 0.68
N LEU A 54 -7.28 6.19 0.77
CA LEU A 54 -6.05 5.51 1.17
C LEU A 54 -6.18 4.90 2.57
N LEU A 55 -6.65 5.67 3.55
CA LEU A 55 -6.81 5.16 4.93
C LEU A 55 -7.81 4.00 5.00
N ARG A 56 -8.91 4.07 4.23
CA ARG A 56 -9.89 2.99 4.15
C ARG A 56 -9.32 1.75 3.45
N PHE A 57 -8.49 1.94 2.42
CA PHE A 57 -7.75 0.85 1.78
C PHE A 57 -6.77 0.19 2.76
N VAL A 58 -5.95 0.96 3.48
CA VAL A 58 -4.99 0.44 4.47
C VAL A 58 -5.71 -0.37 5.54
N ARG A 59 -6.79 0.17 6.12
CA ARG A 59 -7.60 -0.52 7.15
C ARG A 59 -8.29 -1.79 6.66
N GLY A 60 -8.61 -1.86 5.37
CA GLY A 60 -9.19 -3.06 4.75
C GLY A 60 -8.15 -4.09 4.32
N SER A 61 -6.87 -3.88 4.65
CA SER A 61 -5.75 -4.70 4.20
C SER A 61 -4.91 -5.21 5.39
N PRO A 62 -4.09 -6.26 5.19
CA PRO A 62 -3.12 -6.70 6.20
C PRO A 62 -2.11 -5.63 6.63
N LEU A 63 -1.98 -4.54 5.86
CA LEU A 63 -1.10 -3.42 6.22
C LEU A 63 -1.50 -2.76 7.53
N ASP A 64 -2.78 -2.78 7.91
CA ASP A 64 -3.22 -2.18 9.17
C ASP A 64 -2.57 -2.86 10.38
N GLU A 65 -2.48 -4.19 10.34
CA GLU A 65 -1.83 -5.01 11.37
C GLU A 65 -0.30 -4.80 11.37
N TRP A 66 0.34 -4.80 10.19
CA TRP A 66 1.80 -4.59 10.09
C TRP A 66 2.23 -3.17 10.51
N LEU A 67 1.34 -2.19 10.37
CA LEU A 67 1.52 -0.84 10.88
C LEU A 67 1.11 -0.69 12.35
N GLY A 68 0.82 -1.79 13.04
CA GLY A 68 0.45 -1.83 14.47
C GLY A 68 -0.84 -1.06 14.78
N HIS A 69 -1.79 -1.03 13.86
CA HIS A 69 -3.04 -0.26 13.94
C HIS A 69 -2.83 1.25 14.19
N SER A 70 -1.63 1.77 13.91
CA SER A 70 -1.25 3.17 14.19
C SER A 70 -2.10 4.20 13.43
N LEU A 71 -2.69 3.79 12.30
CA LEU A 71 -3.52 4.64 11.44
C LEU A 71 -5.03 4.39 11.60
N SER A 72 -5.43 3.55 12.56
CA SER A 72 -6.83 3.16 12.80
C SER A 72 -7.75 4.35 13.08
N THR A 73 -7.26 5.37 13.81
CA THR A 73 -8.01 6.58 14.17
C THR A 73 -7.68 7.80 13.32
N ALA A 74 -6.73 7.67 12.39
CA ALA A 74 -6.29 8.78 11.55
C ALA A 74 -7.41 9.28 10.62
N THR A 75 -7.42 10.56 10.27
CA THR A 75 -8.22 11.10 9.17
C THR A 75 -7.32 11.92 8.26
N ALA A 76 -7.56 11.81 6.96
CA ALA A 76 -6.79 12.52 5.95
C ALA A 76 -7.74 12.97 4.84
N GLN A 77 -7.81 14.28 4.60
CA GLN A 77 -8.67 14.87 3.59
C GLN A 77 -7.82 15.67 2.62
N GLY A 78 -7.96 15.41 1.32
CA GLY A 78 -7.11 15.99 0.28
C GLY A 78 -6.29 14.94 -0.49
N PRO A 79 -5.54 15.38 -1.52
CA PRO A 79 -4.85 14.49 -2.44
C PRO A 79 -3.58 13.87 -1.82
N VAL A 80 -3.44 12.56 -2.01
CA VAL A 80 -2.24 11.79 -1.63
C VAL A 80 -1.78 10.89 -2.78
N ALA A 81 -0.48 10.61 -2.83
CA ALA A 81 0.10 9.59 -3.69
C ALA A 81 1.05 8.70 -2.89
N LEU A 82 0.92 7.38 -3.06
CA LEU A 82 1.71 6.37 -2.38
C LEU A 82 2.58 5.64 -3.41
N LYS A 83 3.85 5.43 -3.10
CA LYS A 83 4.66 4.37 -3.72
C LYS A 83 4.90 3.30 -2.68
N LEU A 84 4.68 2.04 -3.03
CA LEU A 84 4.75 0.92 -2.11
C LEU A 84 5.57 -0.22 -2.69
N GLY A 85 6.45 -0.78 -1.87
CA GLY A 85 7.13 -2.04 -2.08
C GLY A 85 6.83 -3.00 -0.93
N LEU A 86 6.49 -4.24 -1.26
CA LEU A 86 6.07 -5.29 -0.34
C LEU A 86 6.85 -6.57 -0.63
N SER A 87 7.27 -7.25 0.43
CA SER A 87 7.79 -8.61 0.38
C SER A 87 7.09 -9.43 1.44
N ILE A 88 6.29 -10.40 1.03
CA ILE A 88 5.37 -11.16 1.88
C ILE A 88 5.74 -12.65 1.77
N PRO A 89 6.40 -13.23 2.78
CA PRO A 89 6.52 -14.68 2.87
C PRO A 89 5.13 -15.29 3.06
N LEU A 90 4.73 -16.20 2.18
CA LEU A 90 3.38 -16.77 2.18
C LEU A 90 3.22 -17.92 3.18
N ASP A 91 4.32 -18.42 3.74
CA ASP A 91 4.32 -19.42 4.80
C ASP A 91 4.22 -18.76 6.20
N ASP A 92 4.63 -17.49 6.32
CA ASP A 92 4.48 -16.67 7.53
C ASP A 92 4.43 -15.17 7.16
N SER A 93 3.22 -14.62 7.06
CA SER A 93 3.01 -13.23 6.66
C SER A 93 3.47 -12.22 7.71
N ASN A 94 3.76 -12.63 8.95
CA ASN A 94 4.25 -11.71 9.98
C ASN A 94 5.69 -11.27 9.73
N GLN A 95 6.41 -11.99 8.87
CA GLN A 95 7.76 -11.63 8.41
C GLN A 95 7.74 -10.71 7.18
N SER A 96 6.60 -10.07 6.90
CA SER A 96 6.47 -9.17 5.76
C SER A 96 7.28 -7.90 5.96
N VAL A 97 7.93 -7.48 4.88
CA VAL A 97 8.70 -6.23 4.83
C VAL A 97 7.99 -5.23 3.94
N LEU A 98 7.79 -4.03 4.48
CA LEU A 98 7.15 -2.91 3.83
C LEU A 98 8.17 -1.79 3.59
N LYS A 99 8.15 -1.21 2.40
CA LYS A 99 8.78 0.09 2.10
C LYS A 99 7.74 0.98 1.44
N GLY A 100 7.52 2.18 1.99
CA GLY A 100 6.47 3.06 1.51
C GLY A 100 6.95 4.49 1.45
N GLN A 101 6.55 5.21 0.40
CA GLN A 101 6.74 6.66 0.31
C GLN A 101 5.37 7.30 0.09
N LEU A 102 4.97 8.21 0.98
CA LEU A 102 3.71 8.95 0.91
C LEU A 102 3.96 10.42 0.57
N GLN A 103 3.38 10.89 -0.53
CA GLN A 103 3.33 12.30 -0.91
C GLN A 103 1.98 12.89 -0.48
N LEU A 104 2.05 13.99 0.26
CA LEU A 104 0.90 14.81 0.66
C LEU A 104 0.82 16.05 -0.24
N GLY A 105 -0.35 16.28 -0.86
CA GLY A 105 -0.58 17.39 -1.80
C GLY A 105 -1.30 18.61 -1.21
N GLY A 106 -1.35 18.74 0.12
CA GLY A 106 -2.20 19.71 0.82
C GLY A 106 -3.34 18.97 1.51
N VAL A 107 -2.99 18.20 2.52
CA VAL A 107 -3.89 17.28 3.23
C VAL A 107 -4.21 17.84 4.60
N ASP A 108 -5.49 17.89 4.94
CA ASP A 108 -5.92 18.09 6.33
C ASP A 108 -5.82 16.75 7.04
N LEU A 109 -4.83 16.63 7.94
CA LEU A 109 -4.43 15.39 8.59
C LEU A 109 -4.68 15.48 10.09
N LYS A 110 -5.38 14.49 10.63
CA LYS A 110 -5.47 14.26 12.07
C LYS A 110 -5.00 12.84 12.35
N LEU A 111 -3.81 12.69 12.91
CA LEU A 111 -3.22 11.36 13.15
C LEU A 111 -3.90 10.62 14.28
N ARG A 112 -4.13 11.29 15.41
CA ARG A 112 -4.80 10.74 16.59
C ARG A 112 -5.72 11.79 17.22
N PRO A 113 -6.77 11.39 17.95
CA PRO A 113 -7.74 12.31 18.56
C PRO A 113 -7.11 13.39 19.45
N GLU A 114 -6.08 13.04 20.21
CA GLU A 114 -5.35 13.86 21.18
C GLU A 114 -4.28 14.76 20.56
N LEU A 115 -3.90 14.52 19.30
CA LEU A 115 -2.96 15.36 18.58
C LEU A 115 -3.70 16.49 17.84
N PRO A 116 -3.09 17.69 17.75
CA PRO A 116 -3.65 18.76 16.94
C PRO A 116 -3.71 18.34 15.47
N ALA A 117 -4.72 18.84 14.76
CA ALA A 117 -4.82 18.63 13.32
C ALA A 117 -3.76 19.47 12.59
N LEU A 118 -3.19 18.91 11.52
CA LEU A 118 -2.33 19.61 10.59
C LEU A 118 -3.16 19.97 9.36
N SER A 119 -3.35 21.27 9.13
CA SER A 119 -4.06 21.75 7.96
C SER A 119 -3.13 21.90 6.76
N ALA A 120 -3.64 21.63 5.56
CA ALA A 120 -2.94 21.80 4.28
C ALA A 120 -1.51 21.20 4.25
N ALA A 121 -1.30 20.06 4.92
CA ALA A 121 0.00 19.42 5.01
C ALA A 121 0.53 19.03 3.63
N ARG A 122 1.75 19.47 3.33
CA ARG A 122 2.48 19.18 2.08
C ARG A 122 3.84 18.64 2.43
N GLY A 123 4.26 17.60 1.72
CA GLY A 123 5.56 16.99 1.95
C GLY A 123 5.58 15.52 1.58
N ARG A 124 6.73 14.91 1.85
CA ARG A 124 6.98 13.50 1.60
C ARG A 124 7.36 12.82 2.90
N ILE A 125 6.81 11.62 3.10
CA ILE A 125 7.16 10.70 4.18
C ILE A 125 7.76 9.46 3.52
N ASP A 126 8.89 8.98 4.02
CA ASP A 126 9.65 7.83 3.53
C ASP A 126 9.76 6.75 4.62
#